data_AF-A0A2D3VH99-F1
#
_entry.id   AF-A0A2D3VH99-F1
#
_cell.length_a   1.000
_cell.length_b   1.000
_cell.length_c   1.000
_cell.angle_alpha   90.00
_cell.angle_beta   90.00
_cell.angle_gamma   90.00
#
_symmetry.space_group_name_H-M   'P 1'
#
loop_
_entity.id
_entity.type
_entity.pdbx_description
1 polymer ?
#
loop_
_entity_poly.entity_id
_entity_poly.type
_entity_poly.pdbx_seq_one_letter_code
_entity_poly.pdbx_strand_id
1 'polypeptide(L)'
;MSSQELPAVQKMEPPSSDTLTPSSPSRPAPGEQVPPPPSEAEPSSNTFHHSNQAEPARENLHMTALSLKRSNLAAKLEASQAERDVLVAQSTLPSGLPFPSDWTDEQRAKQALESANAVIKEHISLLHGYNEIKDIGQGLLGLVAEKRGVRVKDIMEEFGVGIND
;
A
#
# COMPACT_ATOMS: atom_id res chain seq x y z
N MET A 1 -21.62 -51.56 44.10
CA MET A 1 -20.30 -51.95 43.59
C MET A 1 -20.37 -52.00 42.08
N SER A 2 -19.88 -50.97 41.41
CA SER A 2 -19.32 -51.03 40.05
C SER A 2 -18.67 -49.68 39.78
N SER A 3 -17.34 -49.64 39.86
CA SER A 3 -16.52 -48.49 39.49
C SER A 3 -16.28 -48.55 37.99
N GLN A 4 -16.46 -47.45 37.27
CA GLN A 4 -16.02 -47.34 35.88
C GLN A 4 -15.38 -45.97 35.63
N GLU A 5 -14.23 -46.04 34.98
CA GLU A 5 -13.13 -45.08 34.94
C GLU A 5 -13.35 -43.83 34.07
N LEU A 6 -12.60 -42.79 34.42
CA LEU A 6 -12.32 -41.56 33.67
C LEU A 6 -11.20 -41.80 32.64
N PRO A 7 -11.24 -41.21 31.44
CA PRO A 7 -10.03 -41.04 30.64
C PRO A 7 -9.38 -39.67 30.85
N ALA A 8 -8.07 -39.71 31.08
CA ALA A 8 -7.17 -38.58 31.27
C ALA A 8 -6.98 -37.76 29.97
N VAL A 9 -7.12 -36.43 30.07
CA VAL A 9 -6.71 -35.50 29.02
C VAL A 9 -5.28 -35.06 29.31
N GLN A 10 -4.36 -35.52 28.46
CA GLN A 10 -2.93 -35.28 28.55
C GLN A 10 -2.58 -33.92 27.92
N LYS A 11 -1.98 -33.08 28.76
CA LYS A 11 -1.31 -31.82 28.46
C LYS A 11 -0.07 -32.06 27.58
N MET A 12 0.12 -31.31 26.49
CA MET A 12 1.44 -30.92 25.95
C MET A 12 1.30 -29.92 24.78
N GLU A 13 2.03 -28.81 24.88
CA GLU A 13 2.27 -27.75 23.88
C GLU A 13 3.73 -27.93 23.33
N PRO A 14 4.21 -27.11 22.37
CA PRO A 14 4.25 -27.34 20.93
C PRO A 14 5.67 -27.65 20.41
N PRO A 15 5.86 -27.89 19.10
CA PRO A 15 6.95 -27.16 18.45
C PRO A 15 6.69 -26.70 17.00
N SER A 16 7.24 -25.51 16.75
CA SER A 16 7.99 -25.10 15.55
C SER A 16 7.27 -24.79 14.23
N SER A 17 7.30 -23.49 13.96
CA SER A 17 7.22 -22.78 12.69
C SER A 17 7.99 -23.42 11.53
N ASP A 18 7.33 -23.54 10.37
CA ASP A 18 7.97 -23.59 9.07
C ASP A 18 7.20 -22.64 8.12
N THR A 19 7.74 -21.45 7.91
CA THR A 19 7.32 -20.54 6.83
C THR A 19 8.51 -20.37 5.91
N LEU A 20 8.42 -21.04 4.75
CA LEU A 20 9.40 -20.96 3.68
C LEU A 20 9.42 -19.54 3.10
N THR A 21 10.57 -18.88 3.20
CA THR A 21 10.91 -17.66 2.46
C THR A 21 11.68 -18.06 1.19
N PRO A 22 11.45 -17.42 0.02
CA PRO A 22 12.30 -17.61 -1.14
C PRO A 22 13.55 -16.71 -1.07
N SER A 23 14.69 -17.38 -1.26
CA SER A 23 16.06 -16.89 -1.17
C SER A 23 16.44 -15.81 -2.20
N SER A 24 17.20 -14.81 -1.73
CA SER A 24 18.07 -13.95 -2.54
C SER A 24 19.35 -14.71 -2.96
N PRO A 25 19.93 -14.49 -4.16
CA PRO A 25 21.20 -15.10 -4.53
C PRO A 25 22.40 -14.33 -3.96
N SER A 26 23.19 -15.03 -3.13
CA SER A 26 24.46 -14.59 -2.55
C SER A 26 25.63 -14.67 -3.55
N ARG A 27 26.46 -13.63 -3.46
CA ARG A 27 27.84 -13.46 -3.93
C ARG A 27 28.81 -14.55 -3.41
N PRO A 28 29.88 -14.90 -4.15
CA PRO A 28 31.05 -15.57 -3.58
C PRO A 28 32.30 -14.66 -3.49
N ALA A 29 33.12 -14.93 -2.47
CA ALA A 29 34.50 -14.47 -2.20
C ALA A 29 35.23 -15.63 -1.46
N PRO A 30 36.52 -15.58 -1.06
CA PRO A 30 37.79 -15.13 -1.68
C PRO A 30 38.94 -16.20 -1.57
N GLY A 31 40.12 -15.93 -2.17
CA GLY A 31 41.42 -16.66 -1.98
C GLY A 31 41.89 -17.38 -3.28
N GLU A 32 43.14 -17.39 -3.73
CA GLU A 32 44.42 -17.37 -3.03
C GLU A 32 45.63 -17.30 -4.03
N GLN A 33 46.75 -16.72 -3.56
CA GLN A 33 48.18 -16.89 -3.97
C GLN A 33 48.86 -16.05 -5.11
N VAL A 34 50.02 -15.50 -4.71
CA VAL A 34 51.08 -14.75 -5.41
C VAL A 34 52.34 -15.66 -5.53
N PRO A 35 53.22 -15.51 -6.56
CA PRO A 35 54.63 -15.12 -6.32
C PRO A 35 55.25 -14.16 -7.40
N PRO A 36 56.49 -13.63 -7.19
CA PRO A 36 56.96 -12.30 -7.68
C PRO A 36 58.20 -12.36 -8.67
N PRO A 37 59.13 -11.36 -8.82
CA PRO A 37 59.49 -10.67 -10.08
C PRO A 37 60.99 -10.82 -10.53
N PRO A 38 61.45 -10.08 -11.57
CA PRO A 38 62.69 -9.27 -11.41
C PRO A 38 62.52 -7.86 -12.03
N SER A 39 62.78 -6.77 -11.31
CA SER A 39 64.08 -6.16 -10.95
C SER A 39 64.67 -5.29 -12.07
N GLU A 40 65.10 -4.08 -11.67
CA GLU A 40 65.84 -3.04 -12.41
C GLU A 40 64.95 -2.08 -13.23
N ALA A 41 64.94 -0.76 -13.03
CA ALA A 41 65.93 0.12 -12.41
C ALA A 41 65.26 1.42 -11.91
N GLU A 42 65.61 1.83 -10.69
CA GLU A 42 65.65 3.24 -10.30
C GLU A 42 66.99 3.83 -10.78
N PRO A 43 67.05 5.14 -11.05
CA PRO A 43 67.96 5.92 -10.22
C PRO A 43 67.31 7.19 -9.67
N SER A 44 67.24 7.21 -8.35
CA SER A 44 67.28 8.33 -7.42
C SER A 44 67.68 9.70 -7.99
N SER A 45 66.88 10.73 -7.71
CA SER A 45 67.39 12.03 -7.21
C SER A 45 66.27 12.91 -6.65
N ASN A 46 66.09 12.80 -5.33
CA ASN A 46 65.93 13.90 -4.39
C ASN A 46 65.52 15.29 -4.94
N THR A 47 64.29 15.73 -4.64
CA THR A 47 63.98 17.15 -4.36
C THR A 47 62.78 17.19 -3.42
N PHE A 48 63.04 17.29 -2.12
CA PHE A 48 62.09 17.93 -1.21
C PHE A 48 62.02 19.42 -1.60
N HIS A 49 60.85 19.94 -1.94
CA HIS A 49 60.32 21.23 -1.47
C HIS A 49 58.91 21.51 -2.05
N HIS A 50 57.91 21.52 -1.16
CA HIS A 50 56.69 22.33 -1.14
C HIS A 50 56.06 22.86 -2.45
N SER A 51 54.80 22.50 -2.69
CA SER A 51 53.78 23.47 -3.16
C SER A 51 52.36 23.03 -2.78
N ASN A 52 51.98 23.51 -1.61
CA ASN A 52 50.63 23.51 -1.06
C ASN A 52 49.81 24.56 -1.83
N GLN A 53 49.28 24.22 -3.01
CA GLN A 53 48.57 25.18 -3.86
C GLN A 53 47.63 24.48 -4.88
N ALA A 54 46.77 23.57 -4.42
CA ALA A 54 45.66 23.02 -5.22
C ALA A 54 44.38 22.73 -4.40
N GLU A 55 44.41 23.00 -3.09
CA GLU A 55 43.26 22.88 -2.17
C GLU A 55 42.15 23.93 -2.41
N PRO A 56 42.43 25.24 -2.62
CA PRO A 56 41.34 26.22 -2.62
C PRO A 56 40.42 26.08 -3.85
N ALA A 57 40.93 25.61 -4.99
CA ALA A 57 40.11 25.42 -6.19
C ALA A 57 39.14 24.23 -6.04
N ARG A 58 39.57 23.14 -5.40
CA ARG A 58 38.72 21.97 -5.15
C ARG A 58 37.64 22.26 -4.11
N GLU A 59 37.98 23.03 -3.09
CA GLU A 59 37.05 23.45 -2.04
C GLU A 59 35.97 24.41 -2.60
N ASN A 60 36.36 25.33 -3.49
CA ASN A 60 35.43 26.21 -4.19
C ASN A 60 34.50 25.46 -5.18
N LEU A 61 35.02 24.46 -5.91
CA LEU A 61 34.21 23.59 -6.77
C LEU A 61 33.20 22.76 -5.95
N HIS A 62 33.64 22.24 -4.80
CA HIS A 62 32.77 21.51 -3.88
C HIS A 62 31.67 22.43 -3.33
N MET A 63 31.99 23.65 -2.90
CA MET A 63 31.00 24.61 -2.44
C MET A 63 29.99 24.99 -3.53
N THR A 64 30.44 25.13 -4.77
CA THR A 64 29.57 25.39 -5.92
C THR A 64 28.62 24.20 -6.17
N ALA A 65 29.13 22.97 -6.12
CA ALA A 65 28.32 21.77 -6.26
C ALA A 65 27.30 21.62 -5.12
N LEU A 66 27.66 21.97 -3.89
CA LEU A 66 26.74 21.98 -2.75
C LEU A 66 25.65 23.04 -2.91
N SER A 67 26.01 24.24 -3.35
CA SER A 67 25.05 25.32 -3.62
C SER A 67 24.06 24.92 -4.70
N LEU A 68 24.53 24.31 -5.79
CA LEU A 68 23.67 23.79 -6.86
C LEU A 68 22.73 22.70 -6.34
N LYS A 69 23.22 21.76 -5.52
CA LYS A 69 22.38 20.74 -4.88
C LYS A 69 21.33 21.38 -3.97
N ARG A 70 21.70 22.37 -3.15
CA ARG A 70 20.74 23.10 -2.30
C ARG A 70 19.68 23.80 -3.13
N SER A 71 20.05 24.47 -4.21
CA SER A 71 19.12 25.11 -5.13
C SER A 71 18.18 24.09 -5.78
N ASN A 72 18.68 22.94 -6.22
CA ASN A 72 17.85 21.87 -6.78
C ASN A 72 16.85 21.31 -5.76
N LEU A 73 17.30 21.09 -4.52
CA LEU A 73 16.42 20.63 -3.45
C LEU A 73 15.36 21.67 -3.08
N ALA A 74 15.72 22.96 -3.04
CA ALA A 74 14.77 24.03 -2.81
C ALA A 74 13.71 24.09 -3.93
N ALA A 75 14.13 24.03 -5.20
CA ALA A 75 13.21 24.00 -6.33
C ALA A 75 12.28 22.78 -6.29
N LYS A 76 12.78 21.60 -5.90
CA LYS A 76 11.94 20.41 -5.71
C LYS A 76 10.94 20.57 -4.58
N LEU A 77 11.36 21.19 -3.47
CA LEU A 77 10.52 21.43 -2.32
C LEU A 77 9.37 22.38 -2.68
N GLU A 78 9.67 23.47 -3.39
CA GLU A 78 8.67 24.40 -3.90
C GLU A 78 7.72 23.74 -4.89
N ALA A 79 8.22 22.92 -5.82
CA ALA A 79 7.39 22.19 -6.77
C ALA A 79 6.42 21.22 -6.07
N SER A 80 6.90 20.44 -5.09
CA SER A 80 6.05 19.53 -4.31
C SER A 80 5.06 20.27 -3.42
N GLN A 81 5.40 21.45 -2.91
CA GLN A 81 4.47 22.29 -2.17
C GLN A 81 3.35 22.83 -3.07
N ALA A 82 3.70 23.35 -4.26
CA ALA A 82 2.70 23.81 -5.23
C ALA A 82 1.76 22.69 -5.68
N GLU A 83 2.29 21.49 -5.93
CA GLU A 83 1.49 20.31 -6.25
C GLU A 83 0.52 19.97 -5.11
N ARG A 84 1.00 19.97 -3.86
CA ARG A 84 0.14 19.71 -2.69
C ARG A 84 -0.98 20.74 -2.57
N ASP A 85 -0.69 22.02 -2.75
CA ASP A 85 -1.69 23.08 -2.61
C ASP A 85 -2.80 22.96 -3.68
N VAL A 86 -2.43 22.52 -4.89
CA VAL A 86 -3.39 22.19 -5.97
C VAL A 86 -4.24 20.97 -5.63
N LEU A 87 -3.67 19.91 -5.02
CA LEU A 87 -4.45 18.75 -4.58
C LEU A 87 -5.39 19.08 -3.41
N VAL A 88 -4.96 19.94 -2.48
CA VAL A 88 -5.78 20.39 -1.35
C VAL A 88 -6.97 21.20 -1.85
N ALA A 89 -6.75 22.12 -2.81
CA ALA A 89 -7.83 22.90 -3.41
C ALA A 89 -8.86 22.04 -4.15
N GLN A 90 -8.44 20.91 -4.74
CA GLN A 90 -9.34 19.96 -5.40
C GLN A 90 -10.06 19.01 -4.43
N SER A 91 -9.51 18.78 -3.24
CA SER A 91 -10.08 17.89 -2.24
C SER A 91 -11.21 18.60 -1.49
N THR A 92 -12.44 18.48 -1.97
CA THR A 92 -13.64 19.00 -1.28
C THR A 92 -14.26 17.95 -0.36
N LEU A 93 -14.92 18.40 0.70
CA LEU A 93 -15.79 17.54 1.50
C LEU A 93 -16.92 16.95 0.64
N PRO A 94 -17.58 15.85 1.07
CA PRO A 94 -18.77 15.31 0.41
C PRO A 94 -19.89 16.35 0.22
N SER A 95 -19.90 17.39 1.06
CA SER A 95 -20.82 18.54 0.98
C SER A 95 -20.42 19.59 -0.08
N GLY A 96 -19.33 19.38 -0.82
CA GLY A 96 -18.80 20.32 -1.82
C GLY A 96 -18.09 21.55 -1.24
N LEU A 97 -17.95 21.62 0.09
CA LEU A 97 -17.26 22.72 0.78
C LEU A 97 -15.76 22.43 0.91
N PRO A 98 -14.90 23.47 0.88
CA PRO A 98 -13.49 23.30 1.18
C PRO A 98 -13.31 22.88 2.64
N PHE A 99 -12.29 22.06 2.92
CA PHE A 99 -11.93 21.74 4.30
C PHE A 99 -11.52 23.02 5.05
N PRO A 100 -12.04 23.26 6.26
CA PRO A 100 -11.60 24.40 7.07
C PRO A 100 -10.08 24.35 7.31
N SER A 101 -9.43 25.51 7.19
CA SER A 101 -7.98 25.66 7.43
C SER A 101 -7.60 25.36 8.88
N ASP A 102 -8.56 25.46 9.81
CA ASP A 102 -8.36 25.28 11.25
C ASP A 102 -8.36 23.81 11.69
N TRP A 103 -8.66 22.86 10.79
CA TRP A 103 -8.68 21.44 11.11
C TRP A 103 -7.29 20.82 11.06
N THR A 104 -6.98 20.01 12.07
CA THR A 104 -5.76 19.19 12.06
C THR A 104 -5.89 18.06 11.04
N ASP A 105 -4.75 17.54 10.58
CA ASP A 105 -4.73 16.42 9.63
C ASP A 105 -5.47 15.18 10.17
N GLU A 106 -5.41 14.96 11.49
CA GLU A 106 -6.14 13.88 12.16
C GLU A 106 -7.66 14.06 12.10
N GLN A 107 -8.16 15.30 12.27
CA GLN A 107 -9.58 15.61 12.15
C GLN A 107 -10.09 15.43 10.71
N ARG A 108 -9.29 15.83 9.72
CA ARG A 108 -9.61 15.61 8.30
C ARG A 108 -9.66 14.12 7.97
N ALA A 109 -8.68 13.34 8.44
CA ALA A 109 -8.65 11.89 8.24
C ALA A 109 -9.86 11.20 8.90
N LYS A 110 -10.23 11.60 10.12
CA LYS A 110 -11.41 11.09 10.81
C LYS A 110 -12.69 11.40 10.02
N GLN A 111 -12.86 12.63 9.55
CA GLN A 111 -14.03 13.02 8.74
C GLN A 111 -14.09 12.24 7.42
N ALA A 112 -12.95 12.05 6.75
CA ALA A 112 -12.87 11.26 5.52
C ALA A 112 -13.31 9.82 5.78
N LEU A 113 -12.80 9.18 6.83
CA LEU A 113 -13.20 7.83 7.23
C LEU A 113 -14.69 7.75 7.58
N GLU A 114 -15.22 8.73 8.31
CA GLU A 114 -16.63 8.77 8.67
C GLU A 114 -17.52 8.90 7.42
N SER A 115 -17.14 9.75 6.47
CA SER A 115 -17.87 9.89 5.20
C SER A 115 -17.82 8.62 4.35
N ALA A 116 -16.66 7.97 4.24
CA ALA A 116 -16.52 6.70 3.54
C ALA A 116 -17.38 5.61 4.19
N ASN A 117 -17.36 5.52 5.52
CA ASN A 117 -18.19 4.57 6.27
C ASN A 117 -19.70 4.86 6.08
N ALA A 118 -20.11 6.13 6.00
CA ALA A 118 -21.49 6.50 5.76
C ALA A 118 -21.97 6.02 4.37
N VAL A 119 -21.18 6.25 3.33
CA VAL A 119 -21.48 5.79 1.95
C VAL A 119 -21.56 4.26 1.88
N ILE A 120 -20.63 3.56 2.54
CA ILE A 120 -20.65 2.09 2.58
C ILE A 120 -21.93 1.60 3.28
N LYS A 121 -22.29 2.20 4.43
CA LYS A 121 -23.52 1.84 5.15
C LYS A 121 -24.77 2.08 4.30
N GLU A 122 -24.85 3.22 3.62
CA GLU A 122 -25.96 3.53 2.71
C GLU A 122 -26.08 2.47 1.60
N HIS A 123 -24.96 2.12 0.96
CA HIS A 123 -24.96 1.10 -0.09
C HIS A 123 -25.36 -0.28 0.43
N ILE A 124 -24.87 -0.66 1.62
CA ILE A 124 -25.29 -1.89 2.30
C ILE A 124 -26.79 -1.87 2.54
N SER A 125 -27.36 -0.78 3.06
CA SER A 125 -28.80 -0.65 3.29
C SER A 125 -29.61 -0.75 2.00
N LEU A 126 -29.16 -0.11 0.91
CA LEU A 126 -29.81 -0.20 -0.40
C LEU A 126 -29.81 -1.64 -0.94
N LEU A 127 -28.67 -2.35 -0.81
CA LEU A 127 -28.58 -3.75 -1.25
C LEU A 127 -29.51 -4.66 -0.45
N HIS A 128 -29.59 -4.48 0.87
CA HIS A 128 -30.53 -5.23 1.71
C HIS A 128 -31.98 -4.94 1.33
N GLY A 129 -32.33 -3.66 1.15
CA GLY A 129 -33.68 -3.27 0.75
C GLY A 129 -34.07 -3.82 -0.63
N TYR A 130 -33.14 -3.81 -1.59
CA TYR A 130 -33.34 -4.42 -2.90
C TYR A 130 -33.52 -5.94 -2.82
N ASN A 131 -32.68 -6.64 -2.04
CA ASN A 131 -32.81 -8.08 -1.88
C ASN A 131 -34.13 -8.47 -1.20
N GLU A 132 -34.54 -7.74 -0.15
CA GLU A 132 -35.84 -7.99 0.51
C GLU A 132 -37.01 -7.84 -0.46
N ILE A 133 -37.08 -6.74 -1.23
CA ILE A 133 -38.19 -6.55 -2.18
C ILE A 133 -38.14 -7.56 -3.32
N LYS A 134 -36.94 -7.94 -3.78
CA LYS A 134 -36.75 -8.97 -4.79
C LYS A 134 -37.25 -10.33 -4.31
N ASP A 135 -36.88 -10.75 -3.10
CA ASP A 135 -37.27 -12.04 -2.52
C ASP A 135 -38.79 -12.10 -2.30
N ILE A 136 -39.39 -11.01 -1.81
CA ILE A 136 -40.86 -10.89 -1.69
C ILE A 136 -41.51 -10.98 -3.07
N GLY A 137 -41.00 -10.25 -4.06
CA GLY A 137 -41.51 -10.25 -5.43
C GLY A 137 -41.46 -11.64 -6.07
N GLN A 138 -40.33 -12.33 -5.95
CA GLN A 138 -40.15 -13.70 -6.44
C GLN A 138 -41.07 -14.69 -5.71
N GLY A 139 -41.24 -14.54 -4.39
CA GLY A 139 -42.18 -15.34 -3.61
C GLY A 139 -43.63 -15.16 -4.08
N LEU A 140 -44.07 -13.92 -4.28
CA LEU A 140 -45.40 -13.61 -4.81
C LEU A 140 -45.59 -14.17 -6.22
N LEU A 141 -44.57 -14.03 -7.07
CA LEU A 141 -44.60 -14.56 -8.44
C LEU A 141 -44.73 -16.09 -8.46
N GLY A 142 -44.05 -16.77 -7.52
CA GLY A 142 -44.18 -18.21 -7.30
C GLY A 142 -45.62 -18.62 -6.98
N LEU A 143 -46.29 -17.88 -6.08
CA LEU A 143 -47.70 -18.13 -5.74
C LEU A 143 -48.63 -17.89 -6.94
N VAL A 144 -48.40 -16.84 -7.72
CA VAL A 144 -49.19 -16.57 -8.94
C VAL A 144 -48.99 -17.67 -9.99
N ALA A 145 -47.75 -18.15 -10.14
CA ALA A 145 -47.40 -19.25 -11.04
C ALA A 145 -48.11 -20.55 -10.66
N GLU A 146 -48.10 -20.88 -9.36
CA GLU A 146 -48.81 -22.05 -8.84
C GLU A 146 -50.32 -21.96 -9.11
N LYS A 147 -50.94 -20.79 -8.89
CA LYS A 147 -52.38 -20.59 -9.14
C LYS A 147 -52.76 -20.67 -10.61
N ARG A 148 -51.89 -20.23 -11.51
CA ARG A 148 -52.09 -20.31 -12.97
C ARG A 148 -51.66 -21.66 -13.57
N GLY A 149 -50.93 -22.48 -12.82
CA GLY A 149 -50.39 -23.76 -13.30
C GLY A 149 -49.31 -23.61 -14.38
N VAL A 150 -48.65 -22.46 -14.45
CA VAL A 150 -47.58 -22.16 -15.42
C VAL A 150 -46.24 -22.05 -14.70
N ARG A 151 -45.13 -22.08 -15.44
CA ARG A 151 -43.80 -21.95 -14.82
C ARG A 151 -43.56 -20.50 -14.43
N VAL A 152 -42.82 -20.30 -13.34
CA VAL A 152 -42.45 -18.96 -12.84
C VAL A 152 -41.75 -18.14 -13.95
N LYS A 153 -40.92 -18.77 -14.78
CA LYS A 153 -40.24 -18.13 -15.91
C LYS A 153 -41.22 -17.50 -16.92
N ASP A 154 -42.32 -18.18 -17.23
CA ASP A 154 -43.31 -17.72 -18.21
C ASP A 154 -44.05 -16.47 -17.67
N ILE A 155 -44.25 -16.40 -16.35
CA ILE A 155 -44.82 -15.23 -15.68
C ILE A 155 -43.80 -14.09 -15.55
N MET A 156 -42.54 -14.39 -15.22
CA MET A 156 -41.47 -13.37 -15.21
C MET A 156 -41.40 -12.62 -16.55
N GLU A 157 -41.51 -13.35 -17.66
CA GLU A 157 -41.55 -12.76 -19.01
C GLU A 157 -42.81 -11.92 -19.26
N GLU A 158 -43.99 -12.38 -18.82
CA GLU A 158 -45.26 -11.62 -18.91
C GLU A 158 -45.21 -10.29 -18.12
N PHE A 159 -44.58 -10.30 -16.95
CA PHE A 159 -44.45 -9.12 -16.09
C PHE A 159 -43.20 -8.27 -16.40
N GLY A 160 -42.40 -8.66 -17.40
CA GLY A 160 -41.21 -7.93 -17.84
C GLY A 160 -40.03 -7.97 -16.87
N VAL A 161 -40.00 -8.92 -15.93
CA VAL A 161 -38.94 -9.09 -14.94
C VAL A 161 -37.89 -10.05 -15.48
N GLY A 162 -36.66 -9.58 -15.64
CA GLY A 162 -35.54 -10.41 -16.08
C GLY A 162 -35.07 -11.38 -14.99
N ILE A 163 -34.56 -12.55 -15.36
CA ILE A 163 -33.95 -13.51 -14.42
C ILE A 163 -32.69 -12.92 -13.75
N ASN A 164 -32.08 -11.92 -14.40
CA ASN A 164 -30.87 -11.23 -13.95
C ASN A 164 -31.14 -9.85 -13.34
N ASP A 165 -32.40 -9.44 -13.25
CA ASP A 165 -32.83 -8.14 -12.71
C ASP A 165 -33.31 -8.28 -11.26
#